data_AF-A0AAE3JFU0-F1
#
_entry.id   AF-A0AAE3JFU0-F1
#
_cell.length_a   1.000
_cell.length_b   1.000
_cell.length_c   1.000
_cell.angle_alpha   90.00
_cell.angle_beta   90.00
_cell.angle_gamma   90.00
#
_symmetry.space_group_name_H-M   'P 1'
#
loop_
_entity.id
_entity.type
_entity.pdbx_description
1 polymer ?
#
loop_
_entity_poly.entity_id
_entity_poly.type
_entity_poly.pdbx_seq_one_letter_code
_entity_poly.pdbx_strand_id
1 'polypeptide(L)' 'MQIFVDADACPVVGIIEKIAKEHYLTMKKTASDCIPCGHCNKQCPFKVMQMERMSKIREYFGK' A
#
# COMPACT_ATOMS: atom_id res chain seq x y z
N MET A 1 0.73 10.62 5.27
CA MET A 1 -0.22 9.79 4.50
C MET A 1 -0.85 8.81 5.47
N GLN A 2 -1.89 9.26 6.20
CA GLN A 2 -2.93 8.35 6.66
C GLN A 2 -3.39 7.58 5.42
N ILE A 3 -3.48 6.27 5.53
CA ILE A 3 -3.93 5.43 4.44
C ILE A 3 -5.35 5.91 4.11
N PHE A 4 -5.49 6.65 3.00
CA PHE A 4 -6.65 7.48 2.66
C PHE A 4 -7.99 6.78 2.89
N VAL A 5 -8.69 7.18 3.96
CA VAL A 5 -10.15 7.25 4.06
C VAL A 5 -10.47 8.34 5.10
N ASP A 6 -10.97 9.48 4.65
CA ASP A 6 -11.47 10.60 5.47
C ASP A 6 -12.71 10.15 6.27
N ALA A 7 -12.51 9.43 7.37
CA ALA A 7 -13.56 8.89 8.23
C ALA A 7 -13.14 9.00 9.72
N ASP A 8 -13.04 10.23 10.19
CA ASP A 8 -12.33 10.65 11.40
C ASP A 8 -13.00 10.28 12.75
N ALA A 9 -13.78 9.20 12.84
CA ALA A 9 -14.35 8.76 14.12
C ALA A 9 -14.75 7.27 14.21
N CYS A 10 -14.48 6.41 13.22
CA CYS A 10 -14.99 5.03 13.30
C CYS A 10 -13.96 4.09 13.94
N PRO A 11 -14.26 3.44 15.09
CA PRO A 11 -13.34 2.51 15.79
C PRO A 11 -12.92 1.31 14.92
N VAL A 12 -13.65 1.03 13.85
CA VAL A 12 -13.31 -0.02 12.87
C VAL A 12 -12.06 0.32 12.05
N VAL A 13 -11.74 1.60 11.85
CA VAL A 13 -10.58 2.02 11.02
C VAL A 13 -9.27 1.56 11.66
N GLY A 14 -9.15 1.64 12.99
CA GLY A 14 -7.97 1.16 13.71
C GLY A 14 -7.78 -0.36 13.65
N ILE A 15 -8.88 -1.12 13.57
CA ILE A 15 -8.83 -2.58 13.39
C ILE A 15 -8.36 -2.91 11.96
N ILE A 16 -8.93 -2.25 10.96
CA ILE A 16 -8.58 -2.45 9.55
C ILE A 16 -7.10 -2.10 9.30
N GLU A 17 -6.58 -1.03 9.92
CA GLU A 17 -5.17 -0.66 9.80
C GLU A 17 -4.24 -1.74 10.36
N LYS A 18 -4.55 -2.32 11.52
CA LYS A 18 -3.78 -3.42 12.11
C LYS A 18 -3.78 -4.66 11.21
N ILE A 19 -4.95 -5.07 10.74
CA ILE A 19 -5.10 -6.23 9.86
C ILE A 19 -4.33 -6.02 8.55
N ALA A 20 -4.43 -4.83 7.95
CA ALA A 20 -3.71 -4.51 6.72
C ALA A 20 -2.18 -4.57 6.92
N LYS A 21 -1.67 -4.07 8.05
CA LYS A 21 -0.25 -4.18 8.40
C LYS A 21 0.18 -5.62 8.60
N GLU A 22 -0.52 -6.41 9.39
CA GLU A 22 -0.20 -7.83 9.61
C GLU A 22 -0.22 -8.63 8.31
N HIS A 23 -1.22 -8.40 7.46
CA HIS A 23 -1.28 -9.00 6.14
C HIS A 23 -0.07 -8.60 5.28
N TYR A 24 0.27 -7.31 5.24
CA TYR A 24 1.44 -6.86 4.48
C TYR A 24 2.75 -7.50 4.98
N LEU A 25 2.92 -7.63 6.30
CA LEU A 25 4.12 -8.21 6.90
C LEU A 25 4.28 -9.71 6.63
N THR A 26 3.20 -10.42 6.31
CA THR A 26 3.18 -11.87 6.04
C THR A 26 3.29 -12.21 4.55
N MET A 27 3.29 -11.22 3.66
CA MET A 27 3.45 -11.45 2.23
C MET A 27 4.86 -11.92 1.86
N LYS A 28 4.96 -12.84 0.90
CA LYS A 28 6.24 -13.34 0.36
C LYS A 28 7.03 -12.27 -0.41
N LYS A 29 6.32 -11.26 -0.93
CA LYS A 29 6.87 -10.18 -1.73
C LYS A 29 6.37 -8.86 -1.17
N THR A 30 7.28 -7.91 -1.00
CA THR A 30 6.99 -6.58 -0.45
C THR A 30 7.36 -5.50 -1.46
N ALA A 31 7.15 -4.24 -1.11
CA ALA A 31 7.40 -3.12 -2.00
C ALA A 31 8.88 -2.97 -2.41
N SER A 32 9.83 -3.51 -1.65
CA SER A 32 11.27 -3.54 -2.01
C SER A 32 11.59 -4.52 -3.12
N ASP A 33 10.74 -5.52 -3.37
CA ASP A 33 10.88 -6.39 -4.54
C ASP A 33 10.47 -5.68 -5.85
N CYS A 34 9.94 -4.45 -5.78
CA CYS A 34 9.56 -3.70 -6.96
C CYS A 34 10.79 -3.30 -7.79
N ILE A 35 10.79 -3.67 -9.09
CA ILE A 35 11.85 -3.39 -10.07
C ILE A 35 11.55 -2.19 -11.00
N PRO A 36 10.90 -1.14 -10.47
CA PRO A 36 10.23 -0.05 -11.20
C PRO A 36 9.85 -0.24 -12.70
N CYS A 37 9.28 -1.38 -13.10
CA CYS A 37 9.09 -1.70 -14.53
C CYS A 37 7.89 -1.00 -15.22
N GLY A 38 6.96 -0.41 -14.46
CA GLY A 38 5.79 0.30 -15.01
C GLY A 38 4.66 -0.56 -15.56
N HIS A 39 4.78 -1.89 -15.52
CA HIS A 39 3.72 -2.78 -16.00
C HIS A 39 2.40 -2.58 -15.24
N CYS A 40 2.46 -2.46 -13.92
CA CYS A 40 1.31 -2.25 -13.05
C CYS A 40 0.57 -0.92 -13.31
N ASN A 41 1.29 0.15 -13.65
CA ASN A 41 0.68 1.45 -13.98
C ASN A 41 -0.14 1.34 -15.28
N LYS A 42 0.42 0.70 -16.31
CA LYS A 42 -0.23 0.56 -17.62
C LYS A 42 -1.48 -0.33 -17.56
N GLN A 43 -1.45 -1.36 -16.72
CA GLN A 43 -2.57 -2.31 -16.57
C GLN A 43 -3.67 -1.80 -15.65
N CYS A 44 -3.46 -0.71 -14.90
CA CYS A 44 -4.43 -0.27 -13.92
C CYS A 44 -5.67 0.37 -14.61
N PRO A 45 -6.87 -0.22 -14.50
CA PRO A 45 -8.08 0.32 -15.13
C PRO A 45 -8.49 1.67 -14.51
N PHE A 46 -8.07 1.91 -13.27
CA PHE A 46 -8.37 3.12 -12.51
C PHE A 46 -7.32 4.23 -12.70
N LYS A 47 -6.36 4.04 -13.63
CA LYS A 47 -5.29 5.01 -13.93
C LYS A 47 -4.47 5.43 -12.70
N VAL A 48 -4.28 4.50 -11.76
CA VAL A 48 -3.50 4.72 -10.55
C VAL A 48 -2.01 4.49 -10.83
N MET A 49 -1.16 5.39 -10.32
CA MET A 49 0.28 5.24 -10.31
C MET A 49 0.72 4.25 -9.21
N GLN A 50 0.66 2.95 -9.52
CA GLN A 50 1.02 1.87 -8.61
C GLN A 50 2.50 1.91 -8.20
N MET A 51 3.41 2.30 -9.10
CA MET A 51 4.82 2.45 -8.77
C MET A 51 5.08 3.48 -7.67
N GLU A 52 4.42 4.64 -7.73
CA GLU A 52 4.55 5.66 -6.68
C GLU A 52 4.04 5.16 -5.34
N ARG A 53 2.96 4.37 -5.35
CA ARG A 53 2.44 3.73 -4.14
C ARG A 53 3.43 2.72 -3.58
N MET A 54 4.05 1.90 -4.42
CA MET A 54 5.11 0.99 -3.97
C MET A 54 6.27 1.75 -3.33
N SER A 55 6.71 2.87 -3.91
CA SER A 55 7.75 3.72 -3.30
C SER A 55 7.36 4.19 -1.89
N LYS A 56 6.13 4.69 -1.73
CA LYS A 56 5.63 5.16 -0.42
C LYS A 56 5.47 4.03 0.59
N ILE A 57 5.02 2.86 0.15
CA ILE A 57 4.87 1.67 0.99
C ILE A 57 6.25 1.19 1.46
N ARG A 58 7.25 1.18 0.55
CA ARG A 58 8.63 0.85 0.88
C ARG A 58 9.22 1.81 1.90
N GLU A 59 9.00 3.12 1.73
CA GLU A 59 9.44 4.14 2.68
C GLU A 59 8.80 3.94 4.06
N TYR A 60 7.51 3.60 4.08
CA TYR A 60 6.77 3.41 5.32
C TYR A 60 7.18 2.14 6.10
N PHE A 61 7.32 1.00 5.41
CA PHE A 61 7.65 -0.27 6.05
C PHE A 61 9.15 -0.56 6.11
N GLY A 62 9.97 0.22 5.42
CA GLY A 62 11.40 -0.06 5.22
C GLY A 62 11.67 -1.32 4.39
N LYS A 63 10.64 -1.90 3.76
CA LYS A 63 10.70 -3.13 2.98
C LYS A 63 9.59 -3.23 1.94
#